data_AF-A0A3N5JF73-F1
#
_entry.id   AF-A0A3N5JF73-F1
#
_cell.length_a   1.000
_cell.length_b   1.000
_cell.length_c   1.000
_cell.angle_alpha   90.00
_cell.angle_beta   90.00
_cell.angle_gamma   90.00
#
_symmetry.space_group_name_H-M   'P 1'
#
loop_
_entity.id
_entity.type
_entity.pdbx_description
1 polymer ?
#
loop_
_entity_poly.entity_id
_entity_poly.type
_entity_poly.pdbx_seq_one_letter_code
_entity_poly.pdbx_strand_id
1 'polypeptide(L)'
;MGELALLQGNALAFLFRWIHLLGGVAWIGLLWYFNFVQGEYFKQAEAASKSDAIRKLVPRALWWFRWGAMVTLLSGLAMLGAKHLTGYGIIVGSTLGTLMFLNVWLIIWPNQKIVIASAEKVAGGGEADPAAAGALAKAGLASRTNTLFSIPMLFFMASSVHLSQLATPVQQAGPLSLLVVFGIILLLEINAIKGKTGPMTSVKGVIHMGLLLTLVLYLGVDLL
;
A
#
# COMPACT_ATOMS: atom_id res chain seq x y z
N MET A 1 33.43 6.85 -29.26
CA MET A 1 32.02 6.92 -28.81
C MET A 1 32.04 7.39 -27.38
N GLY A 2 31.40 8.53 -27.08
CA GLY A 2 31.30 9.00 -25.69
C GLY A 2 30.48 8.02 -24.86
N GLU A 3 30.94 7.67 -23.67
CA GLU A 3 30.21 6.81 -22.75
C GLU A 3 28.84 7.42 -22.43
N LEU A 4 27.79 6.59 -22.41
CA LEU A 4 26.44 7.02 -22.11
C LEU A 4 26.37 7.53 -20.67
N ALA A 5 25.85 8.76 -20.46
CA ALA A 5 25.67 9.37 -19.13
C ALA A 5 24.85 8.49 -18.16
N LEU A 6 23.97 7.64 -18.70
CA LEU A 6 23.15 6.66 -17.97
C LEU A 6 23.96 5.53 -17.31
N LEU A 7 25.22 5.34 -17.71
CA LEU A 7 26.12 4.30 -17.19
C LEU A 7 27.21 4.87 -16.28
N GLN A 8 27.15 6.17 -15.96
CA GLN A 8 28.17 6.86 -15.15
C GLN A 8 27.69 7.15 -13.71
N GLY A 9 28.56 6.94 -12.72
CA GLY A 9 28.39 7.42 -11.34
C GLY A 9 26.99 7.21 -10.73
N ASN A 10 26.32 8.30 -10.37
CA ASN A 10 24.99 8.28 -9.74
C ASN A 10 23.83 7.84 -10.67
N ALA A 11 24.07 7.56 -11.95
CA ALA A 11 23.04 7.17 -12.90
C ALA A 11 22.38 5.83 -12.55
N LEU A 12 23.12 4.89 -11.94
CA LEU A 12 22.53 3.66 -11.42
C LEU A 12 21.51 3.92 -10.30
N ALA A 13 21.80 4.88 -9.41
CA ALA A 13 20.85 5.30 -8.37
C ALA A 13 19.61 5.98 -8.97
N PHE A 14 19.76 6.72 -10.07
CA PHE A 14 18.64 7.28 -10.81
C PHE A 14 17.78 6.19 -11.45
N LEU A 15 18.39 5.17 -12.07
CA LEU A 15 17.67 4.02 -12.64
C LEU A 15 16.85 3.28 -11.57
N PHE A 16 17.42 3.02 -10.39
CA PHE A 16 16.66 2.41 -9.29
C PHE A 16 15.49 3.29 -8.83
N ARG A 17 15.67 4.62 -8.75
CA ARG A 17 14.56 5.54 -8.45
C ARG A 17 13.47 5.50 -9.52
N TRP A 18 13.86 5.46 -10.79
CA TRP A 18 12.89 5.39 -11.88
C TRP A 18 12.10 4.08 -11.87
N ILE A 19 12.78 2.95 -11.65
CA ILE A 19 12.13 1.63 -11.46
C ILE A 19 11.21 1.65 -10.24
N HIS A 20 11.65 2.25 -9.13
CA HIS A 20 10.85 2.40 -7.91
C HIS A 20 9.56 3.18 -8.17
N LEU A 21 9.66 4.29 -8.91
CA LEU A 21 8.51 5.12 -9.28
C LEU A 21 7.52 4.35 -10.17
N LEU A 22 8.02 3.64 -11.19
CA LEU A 22 7.16 2.83 -12.07
C LEU A 22 6.43 1.73 -11.29
N GLY A 23 7.14 1.02 -10.42
CA GLY A 23 6.55 0.04 -9.52
C GLY A 23 5.50 0.67 -8.59
N GLY A 24 5.82 1.83 -8.02
CA GLY A 24 4.96 2.56 -7.09
C GLY A 24 3.67 3.03 -7.74
N VAL A 25 3.74 3.54 -8.98
CA VAL A 25 2.57 3.93 -9.78
C VAL A 25 1.67 2.71 -10.05
N ALA A 26 2.25 1.59 -10.49
CA ALA A 26 1.48 0.37 -10.72
C ALA A 26 0.82 -0.13 -9.43
N TRP A 27 1.56 -0.11 -8.32
CA TRP A 27 1.08 -0.59 -7.03
C TRP A 27 -0.03 0.28 -6.44
N ILE A 28 0.26 1.55 -6.19
CA ILE A 28 -0.67 2.47 -5.52
C ILE A 28 -1.83 2.85 -6.44
N GLY A 29 -1.59 2.97 -7.75
CA GLY A 29 -2.65 3.19 -8.73
C GLY A 29 -3.69 2.06 -8.72
N LEU A 30 -3.24 0.80 -8.71
CA LEU A 30 -4.16 -0.35 -8.62
C LEU A 30 -4.81 -0.48 -7.25
N LEU A 31 -4.10 -0.15 -6.17
CA LEU A 31 -4.69 -0.08 -4.83
C LEU A 31 -5.90 0.86 -4.80
N TRP A 32 -5.73 2.08 -5.33
CA TRP A 32 -6.79 3.08 -5.41
C TRP A 32 -7.88 2.67 -6.38
N TYR A 33 -7.55 2.04 -7.51
CA TYR A 33 -8.54 1.45 -8.41
C TYR A 33 -9.44 0.44 -7.68
N PHE A 34 -8.87 -0.51 -6.93
CA PHE A 34 -9.66 -1.52 -6.20
C PHE A 34 -10.60 -0.87 -5.17
N ASN A 35 -10.13 0.17 -4.49
CA ASN A 35 -10.81 0.76 -3.36
C ASN A 35 -11.80 1.86 -3.75
N PHE A 36 -11.50 2.66 -4.76
CA PHE A 36 -12.30 3.81 -5.16
C PHE A 36 -13.22 3.52 -6.35
N VAL A 37 -12.85 2.56 -7.20
CA VAL A 37 -13.57 2.29 -8.45
C VAL A 37 -14.20 0.90 -8.43
N GLN A 38 -13.39 -0.16 -8.39
CA GLN A 38 -13.88 -1.54 -8.54
C GLN A 38 -14.87 -1.92 -7.44
N GLY A 39 -14.57 -1.57 -6.18
CA GLY A 39 -15.45 -1.86 -5.05
C GLY A 39 -16.82 -1.20 -5.16
N GLU A 40 -16.89 0.03 -5.69
CA GLU A 40 -18.16 0.75 -5.90
C GLU A 40 -18.93 0.19 -7.10
N TYR A 41 -18.23 -0.15 -8.19
CA TYR A 41 -18.83 -0.86 -9.32
C TYR A 41 -19.48 -2.19 -8.87
N PHE A 42 -18.80 -2.98 -8.03
CA PHE A 42 -19.31 -4.27 -7.53
C PHE A 42 -20.53 -4.19 -6.61
N LYS A 43 -20.93 -2.99 -6.15
CA LYS A 43 -22.19 -2.77 -5.42
C LYS A 43 -23.39 -2.62 -6.36
N GLN A 44 -23.14 -2.20 -7.59
CA GLN A 44 -24.16 -1.89 -8.60
C GLN A 44 -24.22 -2.95 -9.72
N ALA A 45 -23.11 -3.67 -9.92
CA ALA A 45 -22.99 -4.68 -10.96
C ALA A 45 -23.93 -5.87 -10.73
N GLU A 46 -24.52 -6.35 -11.83
CA GLU A 46 -25.27 -7.60 -11.86
C GLU A 46 -24.37 -8.80 -11.49
N ALA A 47 -24.98 -9.88 -10.99
CA ALA A 47 -24.26 -11.06 -10.53
C ALA A 47 -23.36 -11.67 -11.62
N ALA A 48 -23.84 -11.71 -12.87
CA ALA A 48 -23.09 -12.23 -14.01
C ALA A 48 -21.84 -11.38 -14.31
N SER A 49 -21.99 -10.05 -14.39
CA SER A 49 -20.87 -9.14 -14.63
C SER A 49 -19.84 -9.16 -13.50
N LYS A 50 -20.31 -9.24 -12.25
CA LYS A 50 -19.44 -9.36 -11.08
C LYS A 50 -18.64 -10.67 -11.10
N SER A 51 -19.29 -11.78 -11.44
CA SER A 51 -18.63 -13.08 -11.59
C SER A 51 -17.57 -13.03 -12.68
N ASP A 52 -17.89 -12.50 -13.87
CA ASP A 52 -16.93 -12.35 -14.97
C ASP A 52 -15.72 -11.49 -14.56
N ALA A 53 -15.96 -10.35 -13.91
CA ALA A 53 -14.89 -9.48 -13.43
C ALA A 53 -13.99 -10.17 -12.38
N ILE A 54 -14.57 -10.88 -11.40
CA ILE A 54 -13.79 -11.61 -10.38
C ILE A 54 -12.91 -12.70 -11.01
N ARG A 55 -13.40 -13.34 -12.07
CA ARG A 55 -12.71 -14.44 -12.75
C ARG A 55 -11.64 -13.96 -13.73
N LYS A 56 -11.90 -12.87 -14.44
CA LYS A 56 -11.05 -12.41 -15.55
C LYS A 56 -10.30 -11.13 -15.24
N LEU A 57 -10.98 -10.10 -14.76
CA LEU A 57 -10.36 -8.79 -14.54
C LEU A 57 -9.51 -8.77 -13.26
N VAL A 58 -10.10 -9.17 -12.13
CA VAL A 58 -9.48 -9.10 -10.81
C VAL A 58 -8.13 -9.83 -10.74
N PRO A 59 -7.97 -11.06 -11.27
CA PRO A 59 -6.68 -11.76 -11.16
C PRO A 59 -5.57 -11.07 -11.96
N ARG A 60 -5.91 -10.46 -13.11
CA ARG A 60 -4.96 -9.68 -13.94
C ARG A 60 -4.53 -8.41 -13.21
N ALA A 61 -5.48 -7.68 -12.63
CA ALA A 61 -5.18 -6.50 -11.82
C ALA A 61 -4.36 -6.86 -10.57
N LEU A 62 -4.69 -7.96 -9.89
CA LEU A 62 -3.95 -8.45 -8.71
C LEU A 62 -2.53 -8.90 -9.05
N TRP A 63 -2.28 -9.38 -10.27
CA TRP A 63 -0.92 -9.71 -10.70
C TRP A 63 -0.05 -8.45 -10.73
N TRP A 64 -0.50 -7.40 -11.43
CA TRP A 64 0.22 -6.13 -11.51
C TRP A 64 0.36 -5.45 -10.15
N PHE A 65 -0.70 -5.49 -9.33
CA PHE A 65 -0.68 -4.94 -7.98
C PHE A 65 0.40 -5.58 -7.10
N ARG A 66 0.50 -6.91 -7.09
CA ARG A 66 1.48 -7.65 -6.28
C ARG A 66 2.91 -7.43 -6.76
N TRP A 67 3.13 -7.53 -8.06
CA TRP A 67 4.47 -7.38 -8.62
C TRP A 67 4.93 -5.93 -8.64
N GLY A 68 4.02 -4.97 -8.85
CA GLY A 68 4.31 -3.54 -8.62
C GLY A 68 4.78 -3.29 -7.18
N ALA A 69 4.10 -3.89 -6.20
CA ALA A 69 4.53 -3.81 -4.79
C ALA A 69 5.93 -4.41 -4.56
N MET A 70 6.21 -5.58 -5.15
CA MET A 70 7.52 -6.23 -5.06
C MET A 70 8.63 -5.39 -5.68
N VAL A 71 8.43 -4.88 -6.90
CA VAL A 71 9.40 -4.02 -7.58
C VAL A 71 9.67 -2.76 -6.76
N THR A 72 8.62 -2.14 -6.22
CA THR A 72 8.74 -0.95 -5.36
C THR A 72 9.56 -1.26 -4.11
N LEU A 73 9.25 -2.35 -3.41
CA LEU A 73 9.97 -2.69 -2.18
C LEU A 73 11.45 -2.99 -2.46
N LEU A 74 11.76 -3.85 -3.44
CA LEU A 74 13.13 -4.26 -3.73
C LEU A 74 14.00 -3.09 -4.20
N SER A 75 13.48 -2.25 -5.10
CA SER A 75 14.18 -1.03 -5.53
C SER A 75 14.34 -0.02 -4.39
N GLY A 76 13.34 0.09 -3.51
CA GLY A 76 13.41 0.93 -2.32
C GLY A 76 14.48 0.47 -1.34
N LEU A 77 14.51 -0.83 -1.01
CA LEU A 77 15.53 -1.43 -0.14
C LEU A 77 16.95 -1.25 -0.72
N ALA A 78 17.11 -1.45 -2.03
CA ALA A 78 18.39 -1.20 -2.70
C ALA A 78 18.85 0.25 -2.54
N MET A 79 17.94 1.22 -2.68
CA MET A 79 18.23 2.64 -2.48
C MET A 79 18.52 2.99 -1.02
N LEU A 80 17.74 2.47 -0.07
CA LEU A 80 17.95 2.69 1.36
C LEU A 80 19.34 2.21 1.80
N GLY A 81 19.73 1.00 1.38
CA GLY A 81 21.04 0.43 1.67
C GLY A 81 22.19 1.19 1.01
N ALA A 82 22.04 1.57 -0.27
CA ALA A 82 23.10 2.23 -1.02
C ALA A 82 23.32 3.71 -0.63
N LYS A 83 22.31 4.38 -0.06
CA LYS A 83 22.37 5.81 0.27
C LYS A 83 22.27 6.12 1.77
N HIS A 84 22.15 5.09 2.62
CA HIS A 84 22.01 5.23 4.09
C HIS A 84 20.94 6.25 4.48
N LEU A 85 19.76 6.19 3.84
CA LEU A 85 18.70 7.18 4.05
C LEU A 85 18.03 6.96 5.42
N THR A 86 18.21 7.92 6.33
CA THR A 86 17.70 7.85 7.72
C THR A 86 16.79 9.01 8.11
N GLY A 87 16.40 9.86 7.16
CA GLY A 87 15.49 10.97 7.42
C GLY A 87 14.11 10.50 7.88
N TYR A 88 13.46 11.24 8.77
CA TYR A 88 12.14 10.90 9.30
C TYR A 88 11.11 10.55 8.23
N GLY A 89 11.00 11.35 7.17
CA GLY A 89 10.05 11.10 6.09
C GLY A 89 10.30 9.75 5.39
N ILE A 90 11.58 9.41 5.17
CA ILE A 90 11.95 8.12 4.59
C ILE A 90 11.61 6.97 5.54
N ILE A 91 11.93 7.09 6.83
CA ILE A 91 11.68 6.01 7.79
C ILE A 91 10.18 5.78 7.97
N VAL A 92 9.39 6.83 8.24
CA VAL A 92 7.93 6.70 8.40
C VAL A 92 7.28 6.19 7.11
N GLY A 93 7.64 6.77 5.97
CA GLY A 93 7.13 6.35 4.66
C GLY A 93 7.49 4.89 4.35
N SER A 94 8.73 4.47 4.57
CA SER A 94 9.18 3.10 4.30
C SER A 94 8.58 2.08 5.26
N THR A 95 8.34 2.44 6.53
CA THR A 95 7.61 1.58 7.46
C THR A 95 6.18 1.35 6.98
N LEU A 96 5.44 2.41 6.65
CA LEU A 96 4.08 2.30 6.11
C LEU A 96 4.06 1.45 4.84
N GLY A 97 4.96 1.73 3.89
CA GLY A 97 5.10 0.96 2.65
C GLY A 97 5.42 -0.52 2.91
N THR A 98 6.29 -0.82 3.87
CA THR A 98 6.63 -2.21 4.20
C THR A 98 5.45 -2.98 4.79
N LEU A 99 4.72 -2.38 5.74
CA LEU A 99 3.49 -2.99 6.28
C LEU A 99 2.45 -3.20 5.18
N MET A 100 2.26 -2.20 4.31
CA MET A 100 1.37 -2.33 3.16
C MET A 100 1.78 -3.50 2.26
N PHE A 101 3.07 -3.65 1.97
CA PHE A 101 3.59 -4.77 1.18
C PHE A 101 3.29 -6.12 1.84
N LEU A 102 3.50 -6.24 3.15
CA LEU A 102 3.19 -7.45 3.91
C LEU A 102 1.70 -7.77 3.84
N ASN A 103 0.83 -6.77 3.97
CA ASN A 103 -0.61 -6.93 3.78
C ASN A 103 -0.95 -7.46 2.38
N VAL A 104 -0.29 -6.97 1.33
CA VAL A 104 -0.50 -7.47 -0.05
C VAL A 104 -0.20 -8.96 -0.16
N TRP A 105 0.95 -9.40 0.30
CA TRP A 105 1.43 -10.76 0.07
C TRP A 105 0.94 -11.79 1.08
N LEU A 106 0.72 -11.38 2.34
CA LEU A 106 0.37 -12.28 3.44
C LEU A 106 -1.12 -12.30 3.75
N ILE A 107 -1.88 -11.25 3.42
CA ILE A 107 -3.32 -11.17 3.73
C ILE A 107 -4.16 -11.08 2.47
N ILE A 108 -3.95 -10.05 1.64
CA ILE A 108 -4.80 -9.78 0.47
C ILE A 108 -4.70 -10.94 -0.53
N TRP A 109 -3.49 -11.31 -0.94
CA TRP A 109 -3.32 -12.33 -1.98
C TRP A 109 -3.84 -13.72 -1.58
N PRO A 110 -3.51 -14.29 -0.41
CA PRO A 110 -4.03 -15.61 -0.01
C PRO A 110 -5.55 -15.65 0.05
N ASN A 111 -6.18 -14.61 0.58
CA ASN A 111 -7.64 -14.54 0.67
C ASN A 111 -8.29 -14.31 -0.70
N GLN A 112 -7.70 -13.51 -1.58
CA GLN A 112 -8.20 -13.32 -2.94
C GLN A 112 -8.16 -14.61 -3.77
N LYS A 113 -7.17 -15.49 -3.55
CA LYS A 113 -7.14 -16.82 -4.20
C LYS A 113 -8.39 -17.64 -3.87
N ILE A 114 -8.84 -17.62 -2.60
CA ILE A 114 -10.05 -18.32 -2.16
C ILE A 114 -11.28 -17.76 -2.88
N VAL A 115 -11.40 -16.42 -2.93
CA VAL A 115 -12.52 -15.74 -3.60
C VAL A 115 -12.57 -16.08 -5.10
N ILE A 116 -11.43 -16.01 -5.78
CA ILE A 116 -11.32 -16.32 -7.21
C ILE A 116 -11.65 -17.80 -7.47
N ALA A 117 -11.09 -18.71 -6.69
CA ALA A 117 -11.36 -20.15 -6.83
C ALA A 117 -12.85 -20.47 -6.60
N SER A 118 -13.48 -19.83 -5.61
CA SER A 118 -14.92 -19.96 -5.38
C SER A 118 -15.74 -19.44 -6.58
N ALA A 119 -15.35 -18.32 -7.17
CA ALA A 119 -16.06 -17.76 -8.33
C ALA A 119 -15.93 -18.66 -9.58
N GLU A 120 -14.75 -19.24 -9.81
CA GLU A 120 -14.55 -20.24 -10.88
C GLU A 120 -15.43 -21.48 -10.66
N LYS A 121 -15.46 -22.02 -9.43
CA LYS A 121 -16.28 -23.19 -9.09
C LYS A 121 -17.77 -22.94 -9.33
N VAL A 122 -18.29 -21.79 -8.87
CA VAL A 122 -19.69 -21.42 -9.07
C VAL A 122 -20.02 -21.30 -10.54
N ALA A 123 -19.13 -20.68 -11.33
CA ALA A 123 -19.38 -20.54 -12.75
C ALA A 123 -19.27 -21.87 -13.53
N GLY A 124 -18.61 -22.88 -12.97
CA GLY A 124 -18.63 -24.26 -13.46
C GLY A 124 -19.83 -25.09 -13.01
N GLY A 125 -20.83 -24.49 -12.33
CA GLY A 125 -22.02 -25.17 -11.82
C GLY A 125 -21.87 -25.80 -10.44
N GLY A 126 -20.75 -25.56 -9.74
CA GLY A 126 -20.55 -26.02 -8.37
C GLY A 126 -21.07 -25.03 -7.33
N GLU A 127 -21.00 -25.43 -6.05
CA GLU A 127 -21.37 -24.55 -4.92
C GLU A 127 -20.25 -23.59 -4.52
N ALA A 128 -20.62 -22.40 -4.05
CA ALA A 128 -19.68 -21.42 -3.51
C ALA A 128 -18.93 -21.97 -2.27
N ASP A 129 -17.66 -21.59 -2.12
CA ASP A 129 -16.89 -21.93 -0.93
C ASP A 129 -17.45 -21.17 0.29
N PRO A 130 -17.85 -21.86 1.38
CA PRO A 130 -18.32 -21.20 2.60
C PRO A 130 -17.31 -20.19 3.18
N ALA A 131 -16.01 -20.37 2.95
CA ALA A 131 -14.96 -19.48 3.41
C ALA A 131 -14.81 -18.21 2.55
N ALA A 132 -15.37 -18.16 1.34
CA ALA A 132 -15.12 -17.07 0.39
C ALA A 132 -15.57 -15.70 0.91
N ALA A 133 -16.71 -15.62 1.59
CA ALA A 133 -17.22 -14.37 2.15
C ALA A 133 -16.29 -13.82 3.25
N GLY A 134 -15.82 -14.69 4.15
CA GLY A 134 -14.86 -14.33 5.20
C GLY A 134 -13.49 -13.93 4.63
N ALA A 135 -13.03 -14.63 3.60
CA ALA A 135 -11.79 -14.30 2.90
C ALA A 135 -11.90 -12.92 2.22
N LEU A 136 -13.01 -12.64 1.52
CA LEU A 136 -13.25 -11.34 0.90
C LEU A 136 -13.24 -10.20 1.93
N ALA A 137 -13.88 -10.40 3.08
CA ALA A 137 -13.90 -9.40 4.16
C ALA A 137 -12.49 -9.10 4.70
N LYS A 138 -11.67 -10.14 4.94
CA LYS A 138 -10.27 -9.99 5.39
C LYS A 138 -9.41 -9.26 4.35
N ALA A 139 -9.49 -9.67 3.08
CA ALA A 139 -8.78 -8.99 1.99
C ALA A 139 -9.23 -7.53 1.84
N GLY A 140 -10.53 -7.26 1.99
CA GLY A 140 -11.11 -5.92 1.94
C GLY A 140 -10.60 -5.02 3.06
N LEU A 141 -10.56 -5.50 4.30
CA LEU A 141 -10.05 -4.74 5.45
C LEU A 141 -8.57 -4.37 5.29
N ALA A 142 -7.73 -5.33 4.92
CA ALA A 142 -6.32 -5.08 4.66
C ALA A 142 -6.12 -4.10 3.48
N SER A 143 -6.91 -4.23 2.42
CA SER A 143 -6.87 -3.31 1.26
C SER A 143 -7.29 -1.88 1.62
N ARG A 144 -8.31 -1.72 2.48
CA ARG A 144 -8.73 -0.41 3.00
C ARG A 144 -7.68 0.21 3.90
N THR A 145 -7.04 -0.59 4.76
CA THR A 145 -5.95 -0.11 5.61
C THR A 145 -4.73 0.28 4.79
N ASN A 146 -4.39 -0.49 3.74
CA ASN A 146 -3.35 -0.08 2.80
C ASN A 146 -3.69 1.24 2.10
N THR A 147 -4.97 1.47 1.75
CA THR A 147 -5.40 2.74 1.16
C THR A 147 -5.24 3.89 2.15
N LEU A 148 -5.64 3.68 3.41
CA LEU A 148 -5.42 4.63 4.51
C LEU A 148 -3.93 4.99 4.63
N PHE A 149 -3.05 3.98 4.68
CA PHE A 149 -1.60 4.16 4.83
C PHE A 149 -0.93 4.75 3.60
N SER A 150 -1.45 4.50 2.40
CA SER A 150 -0.85 5.01 1.16
C SER A 150 -0.77 6.54 1.11
N ILE A 151 -1.75 7.22 1.72
CA ILE A 151 -1.83 8.69 1.73
C ILE A 151 -0.68 9.31 2.56
N PRO A 152 -0.51 9.01 3.85
CA PRO A 152 0.65 9.49 4.62
C PRO A 152 1.96 8.95 4.08
N MET A 153 2.01 7.69 3.59
CA MET A 153 3.22 7.14 2.99
C MET A 153 3.71 8.00 1.82
N LEU A 154 2.83 8.36 0.87
CA LEU A 154 3.18 9.23 -0.25
C LEU A 154 3.63 10.62 0.23
N PHE A 155 2.94 11.19 1.22
CA PHE A 155 3.30 12.48 1.81
C PHE A 155 4.73 12.45 2.38
N PHE A 156 5.04 11.50 3.25
CA PHE A 156 6.34 11.39 3.91
C PHE A 156 7.48 11.04 2.95
N MET A 157 7.21 10.21 1.93
CA MET A 157 8.18 9.92 0.89
C MET A 157 8.49 11.18 0.06
N ALA A 158 7.47 11.94 -0.35
CA ALA A 158 7.65 13.19 -1.09
C ALA A 158 8.34 14.28 -0.25
N SER A 159 7.99 14.39 1.03
CA SER A 159 8.50 15.45 1.91
C SER A 159 9.99 15.28 2.24
N SER A 160 10.54 14.08 2.16
CA SER A 160 11.93 13.76 2.54
C SER A 160 13.01 14.59 1.84
N VAL A 161 12.69 15.21 0.69
CA VAL A 161 13.61 16.06 -0.08
C VAL A 161 13.14 17.53 -0.10
N HIS A 162 11.91 17.81 0.33
CA HIS A 162 11.27 19.12 0.16
C HIS A 162 10.96 19.83 1.48
N LEU A 163 10.93 19.12 2.61
CA LEU A 163 10.70 19.67 3.94
C LEU A 163 11.90 19.33 4.84
N SER A 164 12.65 20.35 5.24
CA SER A 164 13.90 20.22 6.01
C SER A 164 13.73 19.38 7.28
N GLN A 165 12.66 19.62 8.06
CA GLN A 165 12.37 18.88 9.30
C GLN A 165 12.21 17.37 9.05
N LEU A 166 11.63 16.97 7.91
CA LEU A 166 11.41 15.56 7.56
C LEU A 166 12.62 14.93 6.86
N ALA A 167 13.60 15.75 6.45
CA ALA A 167 14.91 15.32 5.98
C ALA A 167 15.90 15.09 7.14
N THR A 168 15.61 15.61 8.33
CA THR A 168 16.43 15.45 9.54
C THR A 168 16.61 13.96 9.90
N PRO A 169 17.84 13.50 10.21
CA PRO A 169 18.09 12.11 10.60
C PRO A 169 17.33 11.70 11.86
N VAL A 170 16.80 10.47 11.87
CA VAL A 170 16.05 9.91 13.01
C VAL A 170 16.88 9.81 14.30
N GLN A 171 18.21 9.84 14.23
CA GLN A 171 19.07 9.87 15.42
C GLN A 171 18.92 11.16 16.22
N GLN A 172 18.40 12.22 15.60
CA GLN A 172 18.08 13.49 16.25
C GLN A 172 16.64 13.53 16.76
N ALA A 173 15.95 12.38 16.74
CA ALA A 173 14.56 12.28 17.12
C ALA A 173 14.30 12.34 18.62
N GLY A 174 13.21 13.01 19.00
CA GLY A 174 12.61 12.85 20.31
C GLY A 174 12.12 11.40 20.48
N PRO A 175 12.50 10.68 21.55
CA PRO A 175 12.02 9.32 21.79
C PRO A 175 10.48 9.22 21.87
N LEU A 176 9.83 10.30 22.35
CA LEU A 176 8.38 10.40 22.43
C LEU A 176 7.72 10.47 21.04
N SER A 177 8.29 11.25 20.12
CA SER A 177 7.83 11.30 18.72
C SER A 177 7.82 9.91 18.09
N LEU A 178 8.93 9.18 18.20
CA LEU A 178 9.04 7.82 17.65
C LEU A 178 8.00 6.88 18.25
N LEU A 179 7.84 6.89 19.58
CA LEU A 179 6.88 6.03 20.27
C LEU A 179 5.45 6.31 19.79
N VAL A 180 5.05 7.58 19.70
CA VAL A 180 3.70 7.98 19.29
C VAL A 180 3.44 7.62 17.83
N VAL A 181 4.34 8.01 16.92
CA VAL A 181 4.19 7.79 15.47
C VAL A 181 4.12 6.30 15.15
N PHE A 182 5.09 5.50 15.62
CA PHE A 182 5.09 4.06 15.34
C PHE A 182 4.04 3.31 16.14
N GLY A 183 3.68 3.77 17.34
CA GLY A 183 2.57 3.23 18.12
C GLY A 183 1.24 3.33 17.38
N ILE A 184 0.92 4.50 16.81
CA ILE A 184 -0.29 4.71 16.01
C ILE A 184 -0.30 3.79 14.78
N ILE A 185 0.81 3.74 14.04
CA ILE A 185 0.95 2.89 12.85
C ILE A 185 0.70 1.41 13.22
N LEU A 186 1.34 0.94 14.29
CA LEU A 186 1.22 -0.45 14.73
C LEU A 186 -0.21 -0.79 15.18
N LEU A 187 -0.88 0.10 15.91
CA LEU A 187 -2.27 -0.12 16.33
C LEU A 187 -3.22 -0.23 15.14
N LEU A 188 -3.03 0.61 14.12
CA LEU A 188 -3.81 0.56 12.88
C LEU A 188 -3.52 -0.71 12.08
N GLU A 189 -2.27 -1.17 12.06
CA GLU A 189 -1.90 -2.43 11.42
C GLU A 189 -2.48 -3.65 12.15
N ILE A 190 -2.50 -3.65 13.49
CA ILE A 190 -3.20 -4.68 14.26
C ILE A 190 -4.69 -4.73 13.91
N ASN A 191 -5.33 -3.56 13.73
CA ASN A 191 -6.70 -3.48 13.23
C ASN A 191 -6.83 -4.05 11.80
N ALA A 192 -5.84 -3.87 10.92
CA ALA A 192 -5.85 -4.46 9.57
C ALA A 192 -5.96 -5.99 9.58
N ILE A 193 -5.36 -6.63 10.60
CA ILE A 193 -5.29 -8.09 10.73
C ILE A 193 -6.54 -8.67 11.40
N LYS A 194 -7.05 -8.02 12.45
CA LYS A 194 -8.08 -8.59 13.34
C LYS A 194 -9.34 -7.74 13.52
N GLY A 195 -9.34 -6.53 12.98
CA GLY A 195 -10.31 -5.49 13.32
C GLY A 195 -11.46 -5.36 12.33
N LYS A 196 -11.91 -4.12 12.16
CA LYS A 196 -13.03 -3.75 11.30
C LYS A 196 -12.70 -2.49 10.50
N THR A 197 -13.42 -2.28 9.40
CA THR A 197 -13.19 -1.12 8.51
C THR A 197 -13.62 0.20 9.13
N GLY A 198 -14.64 0.19 10.00
CA GLY A 198 -15.17 1.39 10.64
C GLY A 198 -15.47 2.50 9.61
N PRO A 199 -14.96 3.74 9.80
CA PRO A 199 -15.20 4.84 8.88
C PRO A 199 -14.61 4.59 7.47
N MET A 200 -13.60 3.74 7.34
CA MET A 200 -12.97 3.39 6.05
C MET A 200 -13.85 2.50 5.17
N THR A 201 -15.05 2.11 5.61
CA THR A 201 -15.98 1.33 4.81
C THR A 201 -16.39 2.07 3.52
N SER A 202 -16.44 3.40 3.57
CA SER A 202 -16.75 4.24 2.42
C SER A 202 -15.48 4.85 1.79
N VAL A 203 -15.55 5.17 0.50
CA VAL A 203 -14.47 5.87 -0.22
C VAL A 203 -14.17 7.22 0.42
N LYS A 204 -15.20 8.03 0.71
CA LYS A 204 -15.03 9.31 1.38
C LYS A 204 -14.36 9.11 2.75
N GLY A 205 -14.84 8.15 3.52
CA GLY A 205 -14.31 7.90 4.86
C GLY A 205 -12.82 7.53 4.87
N VAL A 206 -12.37 6.63 3.99
CA VAL A 206 -10.94 6.26 3.94
C VAL A 206 -10.06 7.42 3.47
N ILE A 207 -10.55 8.29 2.57
CA ILE A 207 -9.81 9.48 2.14
C ILE A 207 -9.65 10.48 3.30
N HIS A 208 -10.74 10.84 3.98
CA HIS A 208 -10.69 11.77 5.12
C HIS A 208 -9.82 11.23 6.25
N MET A 209 -9.96 9.93 6.57
CA MET A 209 -9.13 9.30 7.60
C MET A 209 -7.65 9.25 7.19
N GLY A 210 -7.34 9.08 5.91
CA GLY A 210 -5.95 9.08 5.43
C GLY A 210 -5.30 10.46 5.52
N LEU A 211 -6.05 11.51 5.19
CA LEU A 211 -5.61 12.90 5.37
C LEU A 211 -5.45 13.25 6.85
N LEU A 212 -6.41 12.87 7.69
CA LEU A 212 -6.33 13.04 9.14
C LEU A 212 -5.11 12.30 9.71
N LEU A 213 -4.89 11.05 9.31
CA LEU A 213 -3.73 10.28 9.73
C LEU A 213 -2.43 10.97 9.29
N THR A 214 -2.38 11.51 8.07
CA THR A 214 -1.22 12.28 7.59
C THR A 214 -0.92 13.46 8.49
N LEU A 215 -1.94 14.25 8.83
CA LEU A 215 -1.80 15.39 9.74
C LEU A 215 -1.33 14.94 11.13
N VAL A 216 -1.94 13.92 11.71
CA VAL A 216 -1.60 13.40 13.05
C VAL A 216 -0.16 12.91 13.09
N LEU A 217 0.27 12.13 12.10
CA LEU A 217 1.64 11.64 12.05
C LEU A 217 2.64 12.78 11.81
N TYR A 218 2.31 13.75 10.95
CA TYR A 218 3.16 14.92 10.73
C TYR A 218 3.34 15.73 12.02
N LEU A 219 2.26 16.07 12.71
CA LEU A 219 2.32 16.79 13.98
C LEU A 219 3.05 15.99 15.06
N GLY A 220 2.93 14.67 15.05
CA GLY A 220 3.71 13.79 15.94
C GLY A 220 5.22 13.83 15.68
N VAL A 221 5.64 14.05 14.43
CA VAL A 221 7.06 14.25 14.08
C VAL A 221 7.52 15.69 14.35
N ASP A 222 6.64 16.67 14.15
CA ASP A 222 6.99 18.09 14.20
C ASP A 222 6.99 18.67 15.62
N LEU A 223 6.10 18.20 16.50
CA LEU A 223 5.84 18.81 17.81
C LEU A 223 6.38 18.02 19.02
N LEU A 224 6.91 16.79 18.84
CA LEU A 224 7.34 15.88 19.91
C LEU A 224 8.82 15.47 19.76
#